data_AF-A0A537ZMN8-F1
#
_entry.id   AF-A0A537ZMN8-F1
#
_cell.length_a   1.000
_cell.length_b   1.000
_cell.length_c   1.000
_cell.angle_alpha   90.00
_cell.angle_beta   90.00
_cell.angle_gamma   90.00
#
_symmetry.space_group_name_H-M   'P 1'
#
loop_
_entity.id
_entity.type
_entity.pdbx_description
1 polymer ?
#
loop_
_entity_poly.entity_id
_entity_poly.type
_entity_poly.pdbx_seq_one_letter_code
_entity_poly.pdbx_strand_id
1 'polypeptide(L)'
;MFATVFDALWHALRWTWHDPDGYNIVSGPLADITLLGAAYVFVRRHNCHVKGCWRLGRHPVSGTTYIVCRKHHPDDSPTAEQVRAEHLAAGRQSL
;
A
#
# COMPACT_ATOMS: atom_id res chain seq x y z
N MET A 1 4.37 -4.96 -45.42
CA MET A 1 3.26 -5.03 -44.45
C MET A 1 3.47 -6.26 -43.59
N PHE A 2 4.29 -6.16 -42.54
CA PHE A 2 4.30 -6.97 -41.30
C PHE A 2 5.42 -6.38 -40.44
N ALA A 3 5.20 -5.17 -39.92
CA ALA A 3 6.00 -4.66 -38.81
C ALA A 3 5.64 -5.54 -37.61
N THR A 4 6.48 -6.54 -37.33
CA THR A 4 6.18 -7.51 -36.30
C THR A 4 6.24 -6.81 -34.94
N VAL A 5 5.33 -7.18 -34.03
CA VAL A 5 5.43 -6.80 -32.61
C VAL A 5 6.83 -7.13 -32.08
N PHE A 6 7.46 -8.17 -32.63
CA PHE A 6 8.83 -8.58 -32.34
C PHE A 6 9.88 -7.53 -32.75
N ASP A 7 9.79 -6.90 -33.92
CA ASP A 7 10.68 -5.79 -34.31
C ASP A 7 10.50 -4.58 -33.40
N ALA A 8 9.25 -4.23 -33.09
CA ALA A 8 8.97 -3.12 -32.19
C ALA A 8 9.54 -3.38 -30.78
N LEU A 9 9.35 -4.60 -30.26
CA LEU A 9 9.92 -5.04 -28.99
C LEU A 9 11.45 -5.08 -29.04
N TRP A 10 12.05 -5.60 -30.11
CA TRP A 10 13.50 -5.68 -30.28
C TRP A 10 14.14 -4.29 -30.34
N HIS A 11 13.54 -3.33 -31.04
CA HIS A 11 14.01 -1.95 -31.09
C HIS A 11 13.84 -1.22 -29.75
N ALA A 12 12.73 -1.44 -29.04
CA ALA A 12 12.53 -0.88 -27.69
C ALA A 12 13.51 -1.48 -26.66
N LEU A 13 13.78 -2.78 -26.74
CA LEU A 13 14.75 -3.46 -25.89
C LEU A 13 16.18 -3.01 -26.22
N ARG A 14 16.51 -2.84 -27.51
CA ARG A 14 17.84 -2.36 -27.94
C ARG A 14 18.10 -0.91 -27.56
N TRP A 15 17.08 -0.05 -27.58
CA TRP A 15 17.21 1.34 -27.11
C TRP A 15 17.43 1.41 -25.59
N THR A 16 16.83 0.51 -24.80
CA THR A 16 17.02 0.48 -23.34
C THR A 16 18.31 -0.25 -22.91
N TRP A 17 18.80 -1.21 -23.70
CA TRP A 17 19.94 -2.09 -23.33
C TRP A 17 21.31 -1.56 -23.76
N HIS A 18 21.39 -0.72 -24.80
CA HIS A 18 22.67 -0.44 -25.48
C HIS A 18 23.27 0.95 -25.22
N ASP A 19 22.75 1.71 -24.25
CA ASP A 19 23.41 2.93 -23.81
C ASP A 19 24.63 2.61 -22.93
N PRO A 20 25.82 3.12 -23.29
CA PRO A 20 27.07 2.86 -22.56
C PRO A 20 27.05 3.35 -21.11
N ASP A 21 26.12 4.25 -20.78
CA ASP A 21 26.05 4.92 -19.49
C ASP A 21 25.05 4.26 -18.51
N GLY A 22 24.30 3.23 -18.94
CA GLY A 22 23.36 2.46 -18.11
C GLY A 22 22.15 3.25 -17.57
N TYR A 23 22.02 4.54 -17.93
CA TYR A 23 21.07 5.47 -17.33
C TYR A 23 19.60 5.11 -17.63
N ASN A 24 19.31 4.56 -18.82
CA ASN A 24 17.95 4.21 -19.24
C ASN A 24 17.35 3.02 -18.48
N ILE A 25 18.17 2.11 -17.95
CA ILE A 25 17.68 0.99 -17.14
C ILE A 25 17.24 1.48 -15.77
N VAL A 26 18.02 2.41 -15.19
CA VAL A 26 17.79 2.98 -13.86
C VAL A 26 16.64 3.98 -13.86
N SER A 27 16.58 4.89 -14.85
CA SER A 27 15.59 5.97 -14.90
C SER A 27 14.25 5.58 -15.53
N GLY A 28 14.19 4.47 -16.27
CA GLY A 28 12.96 3.93 -16.82
C GLY A 28 12.47 2.70 -16.04
N PRO A 29 12.48 1.48 -16.63
CA PRO A 29 11.76 0.32 -16.08
C PRO A 29 12.08 -0.04 -14.63
N LEU A 30 13.33 0.10 -14.17
CA LEU A 30 13.67 -0.21 -12.77
C LEU A 30 13.13 0.82 -11.79
N ALA A 31 13.18 2.11 -12.13
CA ALA A 31 12.57 3.15 -11.31
C ALA A 31 11.05 2.93 -11.20
N ASP A 32 10.38 2.64 -12.31
CA ASP A 32 8.95 2.36 -12.34
C ASP A 32 8.59 1.11 -11.52
N ILE A 33 9.30 0.00 -11.69
CA ILE A 33 9.06 -1.24 -10.93
C ILE A 33 9.29 -0.99 -9.43
N THR A 34 10.34 -0.26 -9.08
CA THR A 34 10.65 0.05 -7.68
C THR A 34 9.56 0.93 -7.08
N LEU A 35 9.12 1.96 -7.80
CA LEU A 35 8.06 2.87 -7.35
C LEU A 35 6.72 2.15 -7.19
N LEU A 36 6.32 1.35 -8.18
CA LEU A 36 5.09 0.57 -8.15
C LEU A 36 5.14 -0.52 -7.06
N GLY A 37 6.29 -1.17 -6.88
CA GLY A 37 6.51 -2.15 -5.82
C GLY A 37 6.41 -1.51 -4.44
N ALA A 38 7.03 -0.35 -4.24
CA ALA A 38 6.94 0.41 -2.99
C ALA A 38 5.50 0.84 -2.69
N ALA A 39 4.79 1.38 -3.68
CA ALA A 39 3.38 1.75 -3.57
C ALA A 39 2.51 0.53 -3.21
N TYR A 40 2.73 -0.61 -3.85
CA TYR A 40 2.02 -1.85 -3.55
C TYR A 40 2.23 -2.31 -2.11
N VAL A 41 3.48 -2.36 -1.65
CA VAL A 41 3.80 -2.75 -0.26
C VAL A 41 3.19 -1.77 0.73
N PHE A 42 3.28 -0.46 0.45
CA PHE A 42 2.69 0.56 1.30
C PHE A 42 1.17 0.38 1.43
N VAL A 43 0.46 0.19 0.31
CA VAL A 43 -0.99 -0.06 0.30
C VAL A 43 -1.32 -1.33 1.07
N ARG A 44 -0.58 -2.42 0.86
CA ARG A 44 -0.83 -3.71 1.55
C ARG A 44 -0.55 -3.64 3.06
N ARG A 45 0.40 -2.81 3.49
CA ARG A 45 0.76 -2.63 4.90
C ARG A 45 -0.25 -1.77 5.66
N HIS A 46 -0.82 -0.75 5.01
CA HIS A 46 -1.74 0.19 5.63
C HIS A 46 -3.22 -0.17 5.45
N ASN A 47 -3.55 -1.06 4.50
CA ASN A 47 -4.91 -1.56 4.35
C ASN A 47 -5.24 -2.65 5.37
N CYS A 48 -6.53 -2.83 5.59
CA CYS A 48 -7.08 -3.91 6.38
C CYS A 48 -6.63 -5.27 5.81
N HIS A 49 -6.18 -6.17 6.70
CA HIS A 49 -5.66 -7.49 6.29
C HIS A 49 -6.70 -8.39 5.60
N VAL A 50 -8.00 -8.16 5.84
CA VAL A 50 -9.09 -8.91 5.19
C VAL A 50 -9.07 -8.74 3.68
N LYS A 51 -9.09 -9.87 2.94
CA LYS A 51 -9.12 -9.88 1.47
C LYS A 51 -10.30 -9.07 0.93
N GLY A 52 -10.02 -8.16 -0.01
CA GLY A 52 -11.03 -7.30 -0.65
C GLY A 52 -11.41 -6.05 0.14
N CYS A 53 -10.80 -5.79 1.30
CA CYS A 53 -11.06 -4.57 2.07
C CYS A 53 -10.09 -3.44 1.67
N TRP A 54 -10.64 -2.31 1.23
CA TRP A 54 -9.89 -1.10 0.88
C TRP A 54 -9.77 -0.09 2.03
N ARG A 55 -10.24 -0.45 3.23
CA ARG A 55 -10.18 0.43 4.40
C ARG A 55 -8.81 0.37 5.06
N LEU A 56 -8.39 1.47 5.68
CA LEU A 56 -7.15 1.54 6.44
C LEU A 56 -7.21 0.61 7.67
N GLY A 57 -6.19 -0.23 7.83
CA GLY A 57 -5.93 -1.00 9.03
C GLY A 57 -5.25 -0.10 10.07
N ARG A 58 -5.95 0.19 11.17
CA ARG A 58 -5.40 0.96 12.30
C ARG A 58 -5.45 0.22 13.63
N HIS A 59 -6.14 -0.93 13.67
CA HIS A 59 -6.38 -1.67 14.89
C HIS A 59 -5.63 -3.02 14.82
N PRO A 60 -4.60 -3.22 15.66
CA PRO A 60 -3.91 -4.50 15.75
C PRO A 60 -4.80 -5.53 16.46
N VAL A 61 -4.86 -6.75 15.93
CA VAL A 61 -5.60 -7.86 16.55
C VAL A 61 -4.75 -8.51 17.63
N SER A 62 -5.29 -8.65 18.84
CA SER A 62 -4.60 -9.24 19.99
C SER A 62 -4.05 -10.64 19.66
N GLY A 63 -2.79 -10.89 20.05
CA GLY A 63 -2.13 -12.17 19.81
C GLY A 63 -1.70 -12.45 18.37
N THR A 64 -1.90 -11.51 17.43
CA THR A 64 -1.45 -11.68 16.03
C THR A 64 -0.68 -10.45 15.53
N THR A 65 0.00 -10.58 14.39
CA THR A 65 0.67 -9.46 13.71
C THR A 65 -0.26 -8.73 12.73
N TYR A 66 -1.56 -9.07 12.71
CA TYR A 66 -2.50 -8.53 11.75
C TYR A 66 -3.06 -7.19 12.19
N ILE A 67 -3.16 -6.27 11.23
CA ILE A 67 -3.79 -4.96 11.40
C ILE A 67 -5.06 -4.93 10.56
N VAL A 68 -6.19 -4.62 11.19
CA VAL A 68 -7.51 -4.61 10.55
C VAL A 68 -8.18 -3.26 10.73
N CYS A 69 -9.17 -2.99 9.88
CA CYS A 69 -10.02 -1.82 10.03
C CYS A 69 -11.02 -2.04 11.17
N ARG A 70 -11.59 -0.95 11.70
CA ARG A 70 -12.58 -0.99 12.78
C ARG A 70 -13.73 -1.97 12.53
N LYS A 71 -14.22 -2.05 11.28
CA LYS A 71 -15.34 -2.94 10.91
C LYS A 71 -14.98 -4.42 10.90
N HIS A 72 -13.71 -4.75 10.70
CA HIS A 72 -13.23 -6.13 10.65
C HIS A 72 -12.40 -6.48 11.89
N HIS A 73 -12.37 -5.61 12.89
CA HIS A 73 -11.78 -5.94 14.17
C HIS A 73 -12.69 -6.94 14.89
N PRO A 74 -12.14 -7.99 15.51
CA PRO A 74 -12.96 -8.99 16.22
C PRO A 74 -13.65 -8.40 17.45
N ASP A 75 -13.03 -7.41 18.09
CA ASP A 75 -13.67 -6.70 19.20
C ASP A 75 -14.73 -5.73 18.69
N ASP A 76 -15.79 -5.59 19.49
CA ASP A 76 -16.90 -4.70 19.18
C ASP A 76 -16.44 -3.25 19.07
N SER A 77 -17.04 -2.53 18.11
CA SER A 77 -16.71 -1.13 17.90
C SER A 77 -17.40 -0.27 18.97
N PRO A 78 -16.68 0.62 19.69
CA PRO A 78 -17.31 1.47 20.69
C PRO A 78 -18.33 2.39 20.01
N THR A 79 -19.47 2.60 20.67
CA THR A 79 -20.51 3.50 20.19
C THR A 79 -20.05 4.95 20.28
N ALA A 80 -20.68 5.84 19.49
CA ALA A 80 -20.35 7.26 19.52
C ALA A 80 -20.53 7.87 20.93
N GLU A 81 -21.48 7.35 21.71
CA GLU A 81 -21.73 7.78 23.09
C GLU A 81 -20.61 7.34 24.03
N GLN A 82 -20.13 6.10 23.90
CA GLN A 82 -19.01 5.59 24.69
C GLN A 82 -17.74 6.41 24.44
N VAL A 83 -17.42 6.68 23.17
CA VAL A 83 -16.26 7.52 22.81
C VAL A 83 -16.37 8.93 23.40
N ARG A 84 -17.57 9.54 23.37
CA ARG A 84 -17.80 10.86 23.99
C ARG A 84 -17.63 10.82 25.51
N ALA A 85 -18.15 9.79 26.16
CA ALA A 85 -18.03 9.63 27.61
C ALA A 85 -16.57 9.48 28.06
N GLU A 86 -15.78 8.69 27.33
CA GLU A 86 -14.34 8.52 27.59
C GLU A 86 -13.55 9.82 27.43
N HIS A 87 -13.79 10.60 26.36
CA HIS A 87 -13.14 11.90 26.18
C HIS A 87 -13.45 12.88 27.32
N LEU A 88 -14.71 12.92 27.76
CA LEU A 88 -15.11 13.75 28.90
C LEU A 88 -14.48 13.27 30.21
N ALA A 89 -14.34 11.95 30.39
CA ALA A 89 -13.68 11.37 31.56
C ALA A 89 -12.18 11.67 31.57
N ALA A 90 -11.48 11.52 30.44
CA ALA A 90 -10.07 11.84 30.31
C ALA A 90 -9.78 13.33 30.56
N GLY A 91 -10.61 14.24 30.02
CA GLY A 91 -10.47 15.68 30.28
C GLY A 91 -10.71 16.08 31.74
N ARG A 92 -11.49 15.29 32.50
CA ARG A 92 -11.65 15.48 33.95
C ARG A 92 -10.45 15.00 34.77
N GLN A 93 -9.65 14.07 34.25
CA GLN A 93 -8.47 13.53 34.95
C GLN A 93 -7.22 14.41 34.80
N SER A 94 -7.24 15.41 33.92
CA SER A 94 -6.12 16.33 33.66
C SER A 94 -6.18 17.66 34.44
N LEU A 95 -7.15 17.81 35.35
CA LEU A 95 -7.33 18.96 36.25
C LEU A 95 -7.02 18.53 37.69
#